data_AF-I3T238-F1
#
_entry.id   AF-I3T238-F1
#
_cell.length_a   1.000
_cell.length_b   1.000
_cell.length_c   1.000
_cell.angle_alpha   90.00
_cell.angle_beta   90.00
_cell.angle_gamma   90.00
#
_symmetry.space_group_name_H-M   'P 1'
#
loop_
_entity.id
_entity.type
_entity.pdbx_description
1 polymer ?
#
loop_
_entity_poly.entity_id
_entity_poly.type
_entity_poly.pdbx_seq_one_letter_code
_entity_poly.pdbx_strand_id
1 'polypeptide(L)'
;MQNLDAAKKQLESLSKQYGELEAKSKADVKVLVKEVKSLRKSQTELKKELGGSIKDKCEAEKLLLHEREKREQAEAGWRELTEKCKLLFSQLQECNVSLPYDDEDRKIMNPSSLHDASNRLATADDQIDILLAEVENLEKDCGSAASYVDKSNGIKDGIICDDEMRKIIADLFIDNVRLRKQTNRITRHALKLETAASDDTPSMETVTNI
;
A
#
# COMPACT_ATOMS: atom_id res chain seq x y z
N MET A 1 76.02 53.00 50.63
CA MET A 1 74.94 52.46 51.49
C MET A 1 73.57 52.49 50.79
N GLN A 2 73.07 53.63 50.29
CA GLN A 2 71.74 53.73 49.65
C GLN A 2 71.52 52.84 48.41
N ASN A 3 72.47 52.75 47.48
CA ASN A 3 72.32 51.92 46.27
C ASN A 3 72.21 50.42 46.58
N LEU A 4 72.90 49.95 47.62
CA LEU A 4 72.85 48.54 48.03
C LEU A 4 71.49 48.21 48.68
N ASP A 5 70.92 49.14 49.45
CA ASP A 5 69.59 48.99 50.05
C ASP A 5 68.48 48.99 48.98
N ALA A 6 68.58 49.88 47.99
CA ALA A 6 67.67 49.91 46.85
C ALA A 6 67.73 48.61 46.03
N ALA A 7 68.93 48.09 45.76
CA ALA A 7 69.12 46.83 45.05
C ALA A 7 68.55 45.63 45.83
N LYS A 8 68.72 45.60 47.15
CA LYS A 8 68.13 44.55 48.02
C LYS A 8 66.60 44.57 47.96
N LYS A 9 65.97 45.74 48.07
CA LYS A 9 64.52 45.89 47.97
C LYS A 9 63.98 45.46 46.60
N GLN A 10 64.70 45.80 45.52
CA GLN A 10 64.34 45.33 44.18
C GLN A 10 64.44 43.80 44.04
N LEU A 11 65.50 43.19 44.56
CA LEU A 11 65.67 41.74 44.54
C LEU A 11 64.55 41.02 45.30
N GLU A 12 64.16 41.54 46.47
CA GLU A 12 63.08 41.00 47.28
C GLU A 12 61.72 41.13 46.58
N SER A 13 61.44 42.29 45.97
CA SER A 13 60.24 42.50 45.15
C SER A 13 60.19 41.54 43.96
N LEU A 14 61.31 41.34 43.26
CA LEU A 14 61.40 40.46 42.10
C LEU A 14 61.23 38.99 42.51
N SER A 15 61.83 38.59 43.64
CA SER A 15 61.66 37.25 44.20
C SER A 15 60.21 36.94 44.55
N LYS A 16 59.50 37.90 45.16
CA LYS A 16 58.07 37.77 45.46
C LYS A 16 57.23 37.64 44.20
N GLN A 17 57.44 38.52 43.21
CA GLN A 17 56.73 38.47 41.92
C GLN A 17 56.97 37.15 41.19
N TYR A 18 58.20 36.63 41.22
CA TYR A 18 58.52 35.33 40.63
C TYR A 18 57.74 34.19 41.30
N GLY A 19 57.70 34.16 42.64
CA GLY A 19 56.94 33.15 43.38
C GLY A 19 55.43 33.20 43.08
N GLU A 20 54.85 34.39 42.99
CA GLU A 20 53.44 34.58 42.59
C GLU A 20 53.18 34.09 41.16
N LEU A 21 54.07 34.42 40.23
CA LEU A 21 53.98 33.98 38.83
C LEU A 21 54.12 32.45 38.71
N GLU A 22 55.04 31.85 39.46
CA GLU A 22 55.23 30.40 39.49
C GLU A 22 53.99 29.68 40.06
N ALA A 23 53.40 30.21 41.14
CA ALA A 23 52.18 29.67 41.72
C ALA A 23 51.00 29.76 40.74
N LYS A 24 50.86 30.89 40.03
CA LYS A 24 49.84 31.05 38.99
C LYS A 24 50.05 30.07 37.84
N SER A 25 51.27 29.94 37.32
CA SER A 25 51.62 29.00 36.26
C SER A 25 51.30 27.56 36.64
N LYS A 26 51.64 27.13 37.86
CA LYS A 26 51.27 25.79 38.37
C LYS A 26 49.76 25.58 38.45
N ALA A 27 48.99 26.59 38.84
CA ALA A 27 47.54 26.52 38.86
C ALA A 27 46.96 26.40 37.45
N ASP A 28 47.44 27.21 36.50
CA ASP A 28 47.00 27.18 35.10
C ASP A 28 47.30 25.82 34.44
N VAL A 29 48.51 25.28 34.63
CA VAL A 29 48.87 23.94 34.15
C VAL A 29 47.93 22.87 34.72
N LYS A 30 47.54 22.96 36.00
CA LYS A 30 46.61 22.01 36.62
C LYS A 30 45.23 22.07 35.99
N VAL A 31 44.74 23.26 35.65
CA VAL A 31 43.46 23.43 34.95
C VAL A 31 43.55 22.84 33.54
N LEU A 32 44.58 23.17 32.77
CA LEU A 32 44.81 22.63 31.43
C LEU A 32 44.86 21.10 31.42
N VAL A 33 45.53 20.49 32.40
CA VAL A 33 45.57 19.02 32.53
C VAL A 33 44.16 18.43 32.77
N LYS A 34 43.31 19.08 33.56
CA LYS A 34 41.93 18.62 33.79
C LYS A 34 41.06 18.78 32.55
N GLU A 35 41.22 19.87 31.81
CA GLU A 35 40.52 20.11 30.55
C GLU A 35 40.91 19.08 29.50
N VAL A 36 42.21 18.86 29.29
CA VAL A 36 42.71 17.84 28.35
C VAL A 36 42.21 16.44 28.70
N LYS A 37 42.17 16.08 29.99
CA LYS A 37 41.60 14.80 30.42
C LYS A 37 40.11 14.70 30.13
N SER A 38 39.35 15.77 30.39
CA SER A 38 37.91 15.82 30.14
C SER A 38 37.59 15.75 28.65
N LEU A 39 38.34 16.50 27.82
CA LEU A 39 38.23 16.48 26.37
C LEU A 39 38.54 15.10 25.78
N ARG A 40 39.60 14.44 26.25
CA ARG A 40 39.93 13.07 25.79
C ARG A 40 38.81 12.08 26.13
N LYS A 41 38.25 12.17 27.34
CA LYS A 41 37.11 11.33 27.75
C LYS A 41 35.90 11.57 26.85
N SER A 42 35.51 12.82 26.66
CA SER A 42 34.39 13.18 25.78
C SER A 42 34.62 12.72 24.34
N GLN A 43 35.84 12.86 23.81
CA GLN A 43 36.18 12.36 22.47
C GLN A 43 36.01 10.85 22.35
N THR A 44 36.38 10.08 23.37
CA THR A 44 36.19 8.61 23.35
C THR A 44 34.72 8.22 23.44
N GLU A 45 33.92 8.93 24.22
CA GLU A 45 32.48 8.70 24.35
C GLU A 45 31.76 9.01 23.03
N LEU A 46 32.03 10.18 22.43
CA LEU A 46 31.46 10.56 21.14
C LEU A 46 31.82 9.59 20.01
N LYS A 47 33.05 9.08 19.98
CA LYS A 47 33.44 8.05 18.99
C LYS A 47 32.64 6.75 19.17
N LYS A 48 32.39 6.35 20.43
CA LYS A 48 31.60 5.17 20.74
C LYS A 48 30.13 5.36 20.34
N GLU A 49 29.54 6.50 20.68
CA GLU A 49 28.17 6.84 20.31
C GLU A 49 27.98 6.94 18.79
N LEU A 50 28.92 7.58 18.09
CA LEU A 50 28.91 7.64 16.63
C LEU A 50 29.00 6.24 16.01
N GLY A 51 29.85 5.37 16.54
CA GLY A 51 29.95 3.98 16.08
C GLY A 51 28.64 3.20 16.26
N GLY A 52 27.98 3.37 17.41
CA GLY A 52 26.65 2.80 17.66
C GLY A 52 25.60 3.35 16.71
N SER A 53 25.52 4.67 16.58
CA SER A 53 24.55 5.33 15.70
C SER A 53 24.70 4.94 14.22
N ILE A 54 25.93 4.79 13.72
CA ILE A 54 26.18 4.31 12.35
C ILE A 54 25.67 2.87 12.19
N LYS A 55 25.93 1.99 13.17
CA LYS A 55 25.46 0.61 13.12
C LYS A 55 23.93 0.53 13.11
N ASP A 56 23.28 1.24 14.03
CA ASP A 56 21.82 1.28 14.15
C ASP A 56 21.19 1.84 12.87
N LYS A 57 21.78 2.90 12.30
CA LYS A 57 21.35 3.46 11.01
C LYS A 57 21.46 2.43 9.88
N CYS A 58 22.57 1.72 9.76
CA CYS A 58 22.74 0.70 8.73
C CYS A 58 21.76 -0.47 8.88
N GLU A 59 21.43 -0.88 10.11
CA GLU A 59 20.43 -1.92 10.36
C GLU A 59 19.02 -1.45 9.98
N ALA A 60 18.67 -0.21 10.33
CA ALA A 60 17.40 0.41 9.94
C ALA A 60 17.28 0.55 8.41
N GLU A 61 18.33 0.99 7.72
CA GLU A 61 18.35 1.11 6.26
C GLU A 61 18.14 -0.25 5.56
N LYS A 62 18.71 -1.35 6.10
CA LYS A 62 18.46 -2.70 5.57
C LYS A 62 16.99 -3.12 5.70
N LEU A 63 16.38 -2.85 6.85
CA LEU A 63 14.96 -3.16 7.07
C LEU A 63 14.08 -2.34 6.12
N LEU A 64 14.39 -1.05 5.93
CA LEU A 64 13.65 -0.20 5.00
C LEU A 64 13.76 -0.68 3.55
N LEU A 65 14.93 -1.14 3.12
CA LEU A 65 15.11 -1.70 1.78
C LEU A 65 14.28 -2.98 1.60
N HIS A 66 14.30 -3.87 2.59
CA HIS A 66 13.51 -5.10 2.56
C HIS A 66 12.01 -4.84 2.50
N GLU A 67 11.51 -3.90 3.31
CA GLU A 67 10.10 -3.51 3.30
C GLU A 67 9.70 -2.79 2.00
N ARG A 68 10.62 -2.02 1.40
CA ARG A 68 10.40 -1.44 0.06
C ARG A 68 10.29 -2.53 -1.00
N GLU A 69 11.20 -3.50 -1.00
CA GLU A 69 11.20 -4.60 -1.98
C GLU A 69 9.92 -5.41 -1.89
N LYS A 70 9.47 -5.78 -0.68
CA LYS A 70 8.19 -6.44 -0.47
C LYS A 70 7.01 -5.62 -0.99
N ARG A 71 7.01 -4.31 -0.73
CA ARG A 71 5.96 -3.42 -1.22
C ARG A 71 5.94 -3.36 -2.75
N GLU A 72 7.10 -3.25 -3.38
CA GLU A 72 7.21 -3.23 -4.85
C GLU A 72 6.73 -4.54 -5.46
N GLN A 73 7.06 -5.68 -4.85
CA GLN A 73 6.57 -7.00 -5.26
C GLN A 73 5.04 -7.11 -5.11
N ALA A 74 4.49 -6.66 -3.99
CA ALA A 74 3.05 -6.64 -3.77
C ALA A 74 2.34 -5.73 -4.79
N GLU A 75 2.86 -4.52 -5.02
CA GLU A 75 2.30 -3.59 -5.99
C GLU A 75 2.35 -4.17 -7.42
N ALA A 76 3.44 -4.84 -7.79
CA ALA A 76 3.55 -5.53 -9.07
C ALA A 76 2.49 -6.63 -9.20
N GLY A 77 2.29 -7.45 -8.16
CA GLY A 77 1.25 -8.48 -8.13
C GLY A 77 -0.16 -7.89 -8.26
N TRP A 78 -0.47 -6.81 -7.53
CA TRP A 78 -1.75 -6.10 -7.65
C TRP A 78 -1.97 -5.50 -9.04
N ARG A 79 -0.90 -4.98 -9.67
CA ARG A 79 -0.95 -4.45 -11.03
C ARG A 79 -1.24 -5.54 -12.05
N GLU A 80 -0.55 -6.68 -11.96
CA GLU A 80 -0.78 -7.84 -12.83
C GLU A 80 -2.22 -8.34 -12.69
N LEU A 81 -2.70 -8.50 -11.45
CA LEU A 81 -4.08 -8.90 -11.18
C LEU A 81 -5.08 -7.91 -11.80
N THR A 82 -4.82 -6.61 -11.68
CA THR A 82 -5.66 -5.57 -12.29
C THR A 82 -5.71 -5.70 -13.80
N GLU A 83 -4.57 -6.00 -14.45
CA GLU A 83 -4.51 -6.24 -15.89
C GLU A 83 -5.29 -7.49 -16.30
N LYS A 84 -5.16 -8.60 -15.56
CA LYS A 84 -5.95 -9.83 -15.77
C LYS A 84 -7.46 -9.55 -15.65
N CYS A 85 -7.89 -8.82 -14.63
CA CYS A 85 -9.29 -8.43 -14.44
C CYS A 85 -9.82 -7.57 -15.61
N LYS A 86 -9.03 -6.61 -16.11
CA LYS A 86 -9.41 -5.78 -17.27
C LYS A 86 -9.55 -6.60 -18.55
N LEU A 87 -8.65 -7.56 -18.76
CA LEU A 87 -8.71 -8.46 -19.91
C LEU A 87 -9.96 -9.33 -19.86
N LEU A 88 -10.22 -9.95 -18.72
CA LEU A 88 -11.40 -10.79 -18.50
C LEU A 88 -12.70 -9.98 -18.71
N PHE A 89 -12.76 -8.76 -18.17
CA PHE A 89 -13.89 -7.86 -18.38
C PHE A 89 -14.12 -7.57 -19.88
N SER A 90 -13.05 -7.29 -20.63
CA SER A 90 -13.14 -7.04 -22.08
C SER A 90 -13.67 -8.28 -22.82
N GLN A 91 -13.18 -9.47 -22.47
CA GLN A 91 -13.66 -10.74 -23.06
C GLN A 91 -15.13 -11.01 -22.74
N LEU A 92 -15.57 -10.76 -21.51
CA LEU A 92 -16.97 -10.89 -21.11
C LEU A 92 -17.87 -9.87 -21.83
N GLN A 93 -17.38 -8.66 -22.06
CA GLN A 93 -18.10 -7.65 -22.84
C GLN A 93 -18.28 -8.11 -24.30
N GLU A 94 -17.26 -8.71 -24.92
CA GLU A 94 -17.37 -9.29 -26.26
C GLU A 94 -18.37 -10.46 -26.32
N CYS A 95 -18.40 -11.32 -25.29
CA CYS A 95 -19.42 -12.36 -25.17
C CYS A 95 -20.83 -11.76 -25.10
N ASN A 96 -21.00 -10.64 -24.39
CA ASN A 96 -22.28 -9.95 -24.24
C ASN A 96 -22.77 -9.29 -25.55
N VAL A 97 -21.87 -8.71 -26.36
CA VAL A 97 -22.22 -8.14 -27.68
C VAL A 97 -22.63 -9.24 -28.68
N SER A 98 -22.19 -10.47 -28.46
CA SER A 98 -22.52 -11.64 -29.29
C SER A 98 -23.90 -12.25 -28.95
N LEU A 99 -24.62 -11.70 -27.97
CA LEU A 99 -25.95 -12.12 -27.54
C LEU A 99 -27.01 -11.10 -28.01
N PRO A 100 -28.05 -11.52 -28.76
CA PRO A 100 -29.06 -10.60 -29.29
C PRO A 100 -29.93 -10.01 -28.17
N TYR A 101 -30.26 -8.73 -28.30
CA TYR A 101 -31.06 -7.97 -27.34
C TYR A 101 -32.58 -8.18 -27.52
N ASP A 102 -33.02 -8.62 -28.72
CA ASP A 102 -34.43 -8.82 -29.09
C ASP A 102 -34.74 -10.25 -29.60
N ASP A 103 -35.99 -10.68 -29.39
CA ASP A 103 -36.47 -12.05 -29.64
C ASP A 103 -36.58 -12.41 -31.14
N GLU A 104 -36.66 -11.40 -32.01
CA GLU A 104 -36.75 -11.57 -33.47
C GLU A 104 -35.38 -11.84 -34.12
N ASP A 105 -34.28 -11.36 -33.54
CA ASP A 105 -32.90 -11.65 -33.97
C ASP A 105 -32.44 -13.08 -33.59
N ARG A 106 -33.16 -13.70 -32.65
CA ARG A 106 -32.92 -15.07 -32.17
C ARG A 106 -33.09 -16.12 -33.28
N LYS A 107 -33.78 -15.78 -34.38
CA LYS A 107 -34.04 -16.67 -35.52
C LYS A 107 -32.86 -16.83 -36.47
N ILE A 108 -31.81 -16.01 -36.36
CA ILE A 108 -30.66 -15.97 -37.29
C ILE A 108 -29.37 -16.55 -36.65
N MET A 109 -29.34 -16.79 -35.34
CA MET A 109 -28.12 -17.19 -34.64
C MET A 109 -27.82 -18.69 -34.80
N ASN A 110 -26.61 -19.01 -35.30
CA ASN A 110 -26.17 -20.39 -35.43
C ASN A 110 -26.06 -21.05 -34.05
N PRO A 111 -26.62 -22.26 -33.83
CA PRO A 111 -26.56 -22.96 -32.54
C PRO A 111 -25.12 -23.24 -32.08
N SER A 112 -24.18 -23.34 -33.02
CA SER A 112 -22.73 -23.41 -32.75
C SER A 112 -22.19 -22.14 -32.09
N SER A 113 -22.63 -20.95 -32.51
CA SER A 113 -22.21 -19.66 -31.93
C SER A 113 -22.70 -19.48 -30.49
N LEU A 114 -23.89 -20.00 -30.16
CA LEU A 114 -24.44 -19.95 -28.81
C LEU A 114 -23.66 -20.89 -27.87
N HIS A 115 -23.33 -22.08 -28.34
CA HIS A 115 -22.54 -23.05 -27.59
C HIS A 115 -21.13 -22.51 -27.30
N ASP A 116 -20.49 -21.86 -28.28
CA ASP A 116 -19.19 -21.21 -28.10
C ASP A 116 -19.23 -20.08 -27.07
N ALA A 117 -20.27 -19.23 -27.08
CA ALA A 117 -20.46 -18.19 -26.07
C ALA A 117 -20.65 -18.77 -24.66
N SER A 118 -21.40 -19.87 -24.55
CA SER A 118 -21.59 -20.60 -23.28
C SER A 118 -20.28 -21.19 -22.75
N ASN A 119 -19.46 -21.79 -23.62
CA ASN A 119 -18.15 -22.33 -23.22
C ASN A 119 -17.18 -21.21 -22.79
N ARG A 120 -17.21 -20.05 -23.47
CA ARG A 120 -16.44 -18.87 -23.06
C ARG A 120 -16.86 -18.34 -21.70
N LEU A 121 -18.16 -18.36 -21.38
CA LEU A 121 -18.68 -17.94 -20.07
C LEU A 121 -18.23 -18.89 -18.96
N ALA A 122 -18.33 -20.20 -19.16
CA ALA A 122 -17.84 -21.19 -18.19
C ALA A 122 -16.34 -21.03 -17.94
N THR A 123 -15.55 -20.80 -19.00
CA THR A 123 -14.11 -20.52 -18.87
C THR A 123 -13.84 -19.22 -18.10
N ALA A 124 -14.69 -18.20 -18.28
CA ALA A 124 -14.58 -16.95 -17.56
C ALA A 124 -14.91 -17.11 -16.07
N ASP A 125 -15.91 -17.91 -15.73
CA ASP A 125 -16.25 -18.25 -14.33
C ASP A 125 -15.08 -18.96 -13.64
N ASP A 126 -14.45 -19.94 -14.31
CA ASP A 126 -13.24 -20.61 -13.79
C ASP A 126 -12.08 -19.61 -13.58
N GLN A 127 -11.93 -18.62 -14.47
CA GLN A 127 -10.92 -17.57 -14.33
C GLN A 127 -11.22 -16.61 -13.16
N ILE A 128 -12.49 -16.32 -12.88
CA ILE A 128 -12.88 -15.50 -11.71
C ILE A 128 -12.45 -16.21 -10.43
N ASP A 129 -12.69 -17.52 -10.31
CA ASP A 129 -12.29 -18.29 -9.14
C ASP A 129 -10.76 -18.29 -8.94
N ILE A 130 -9.99 -18.39 -10.02
CA ILE A 130 -8.53 -18.27 -9.99
C ILE A 130 -8.10 -16.87 -9.49
N LEU A 131 -8.69 -15.80 -10.04
CA LEU A 131 -8.37 -14.42 -9.65
C LEU A 131 -8.72 -14.14 -8.19
N LEU A 132 -9.83 -14.68 -7.69
CA LEU A 132 -10.21 -14.58 -6.29
C LEU A 132 -9.18 -15.28 -5.37
N ALA A 133 -8.69 -16.45 -5.77
CA ALA A 133 -7.62 -17.12 -5.03
C ALA A 133 -6.30 -16.33 -5.07
N GLU A 134 -5.97 -15.69 -6.20
CA GLU A 134 -4.81 -14.79 -6.31
C GLU A 134 -4.93 -13.58 -5.37
N VAL A 135 -6.12 -12.96 -5.25
CA VAL A 135 -6.40 -11.86 -4.30
C VAL A 135 -6.12 -12.29 -2.87
N GLU A 136 -6.66 -13.43 -2.44
CA GLU A 136 -6.48 -13.92 -1.06
C GLU A 136 -5.01 -14.19 -0.73
N ASN A 137 -4.21 -14.62 -1.70
CA ASN A 137 -2.78 -14.86 -1.51
C ASN A 137 -2.01 -13.53 -1.40
N LEU A 138 -2.31 -12.55 -2.25
CA LEU A 138 -1.70 -11.21 -2.20
C LEU A 138 -2.02 -10.47 -0.88
N GLU A 139 -3.23 -10.63 -0.34
CA GLU A 139 -3.59 -10.06 0.97
C GLU A 139 -2.80 -10.67 2.13
N LYS A 140 -2.55 -11.99 2.10
CA LYS A 140 -1.73 -12.68 3.11
C LYS A 140 -0.28 -12.24 3.07
N ASP A 141 0.26 -12.01 1.87
CA ASP A 141 1.63 -11.52 1.68
C ASP A 141 1.80 -10.07 2.15
N CYS A 142 0.74 -9.24 2.08
CA CYS A 142 0.72 -7.87 2.58
C CYS A 142 0.46 -7.75 4.10
N GLY A 143 -0.38 -8.61 4.66
CA GLY A 143 -0.87 -8.51 6.04
C GLY A 143 0.17 -8.76 7.14
N SER A 144 1.31 -9.39 6.80
CA SER A 144 2.36 -9.73 7.77
C SER A 144 3.25 -8.54 8.16
N ALA A 145 3.20 -7.42 7.43
CA ALA A 145 4.05 -6.24 7.68
C ALA A 145 3.32 -5.03 8.27
N ALA A 146 1.99 -5.01 8.31
CA ALA A 146 1.19 -3.80 8.56
C ALA A 146 0.58 -3.67 9.97
N SER A 147 1.07 -4.41 10.96
CA SER A 147 0.60 -4.28 12.36
C SER A 147 1.74 -3.74 13.23
N TYR A 148 1.67 -2.43 13.52
CA TYR A 148 2.53 -1.61 14.41
C TYR A 148 3.59 -0.75 13.73
N VAL A 149 3.20 0.31 12.99
CA VAL A 149 3.86 1.63 13.14
C VAL A 149 2.84 2.75 12.86
N ASP A 150 2.49 3.42 13.95
CA ASP A 150 2.34 4.87 14.10
C ASP A 150 1.52 5.68 13.07
N LYS A 151 0.35 6.12 13.54
CA LYS A 151 -0.39 7.26 13.00
C LYS A 151 0.39 8.54 13.30
N SER A 152 1.42 8.82 12.52
CA SER A 152 2.14 10.08 12.64
C SER A 152 2.68 10.53 11.29
N ASN A 153 1.98 11.53 10.75
CA ASN A 153 2.43 12.53 9.78
C ASN A 153 2.93 12.06 8.40
N GLY A 154 2.07 12.32 7.41
CA GLY A 154 2.50 13.25 6.36
C GLY A 154 2.75 12.71 4.97
N ILE A 155 1.90 11.83 4.42
CA ILE A 155 1.78 11.67 2.96
C ILE A 155 0.29 11.53 2.63
N LYS A 156 -0.31 12.62 2.14
CA LYS A 156 -1.74 12.71 1.73
C LYS A 156 -2.06 11.90 0.47
N ASP A 157 -1.09 11.23 -0.13
CA ASP A 157 -1.23 10.58 -1.44
C ASP A 157 -1.95 9.22 -1.36
N GLY A 158 -1.89 8.54 -0.21
CA GLY A 158 -2.57 7.24 -0.02
C GLY A 158 -4.06 7.34 0.29
N ILE A 159 -4.55 8.48 0.78
CA ILE A 159 -5.95 8.66 1.20
C ILE A 159 -6.85 8.98 -0.01
N ILE A 160 -6.31 9.65 -1.04
CA ILE A 160 -7.09 10.08 -2.21
C ILE A 160 -7.51 8.88 -3.09
N CYS A 161 -6.64 7.86 -3.20
CA CYS A 161 -6.94 6.65 -3.96
C CYS A 161 -8.07 5.80 -3.32
N ASP A 162 -8.13 5.74 -1.99
CA ASP A 162 -9.14 4.97 -1.27
C ASP A 162 -10.55 5.56 -1.41
N ASP A 163 -10.69 6.89 -1.38
CA ASP A 163 -11.98 7.56 -1.55
C ASP A 163 -12.54 7.41 -2.98
N GLU A 164 -11.68 7.47 -4.00
CA GLU A 164 -12.09 7.29 -5.40
C GLU A 164 -12.43 5.82 -5.70
N MET A 165 -11.63 4.88 -5.20
CA MET A 165 -11.91 3.43 -5.30
C MET A 165 -13.22 3.06 -4.60
N ARG A 166 -13.45 3.58 -3.39
CA ARG A 166 -14.67 3.37 -2.61
C ARG A 166 -15.90 3.90 -3.34
N LYS A 167 -15.77 5.04 -4.03
CA LYS A 167 -16.84 5.60 -4.86
C LYS A 167 -17.15 4.71 -6.06
N ILE A 168 -16.14 4.24 -6.78
CA ILE A 168 -16.32 3.32 -7.92
C ILE A 168 -17.03 2.04 -7.47
N ILE A 169 -16.62 1.45 -6.35
CA ILE A 169 -17.24 0.24 -5.78
C ILE A 169 -18.71 0.51 -5.42
N ALA A 170 -19.02 1.66 -4.79
CA ALA A 170 -20.39 2.03 -4.44
C ALA A 170 -21.28 2.19 -5.68
N ASP A 171 -20.77 2.84 -6.73
CA ASP A 171 -21.49 3.02 -8.00
C ASP A 171 -21.77 1.66 -8.68
N LEU A 172 -20.80 0.73 -8.64
CA LEU A 172 -20.93 -0.62 -9.20
C LEU A 172 -22.01 -1.43 -8.48
N PHE A 173 -22.11 -1.33 -7.14
CA PHE A 173 -23.17 -1.97 -6.38
C PHE A 173 -24.56 -1.39 -6.70
N ILE A 174 -24.67 -0.07 -6.83
CA ILE A 174 -25.94 0.60 -7.21
C ILE A 174 -26.39 0.10 -8.59
N ASP A 175 -25.48 0.02 -9.54
CA ASP A 175 -25.75 -0.47 -10.88
C ASP A 175 -26.14 -1.95 -10.91
N ASN A 176 -25.49 -2.79 -10.10
CA ASN A 176 -25.85 -4.20 -9.96
C ASN A 176 -27.29 -4.37 -9.45
N VAL A 177 -27.68 -3.58 -8.43
CA VAL A 177 -29.05 -3.57 -7.91
C VAL A 177 -30.05 -3.15 -8.98
N ARG A 178 -29.72 -2.14 -9.80
CA ARG A 178 -30.56 -1.69 -10.91
C ARG A 178 -30.73 -2.76 -11.99
N LEU A 179 -29.65 -3.42 -12.38
CA LEU A 179 -29.67 -4.51 -13.36
C LEU A 179 -30.50 -5.70 -12.86
N ARG A 180 -30.30 -6.16 -11.62
CA ARG A 180 -31.13 -7.23 -11.03
C ARG A 180 -32.61 -6.87 -11.02
N LYS A 181 -32.96 -5.61 -10.74
CA LYS A 181 -34.36 -5.14 -10.82
C LYS A 181 -34.92 -5.20 -12.24
N GLN A 182 -34.12 -4.87 -13.25
CA GLN A 182 -34.54 -4.95 -14.65
C GLN A 182 -34.70 -6.40 -15.11
N THR A 183 -33.71 -7.27 -14.86
CA THR A 183 -33.78 -8.70 -15.16
C THR A 183 -35.03 -9.32 -14.53
N ASN A 184 -35.30 -9.04 -13.25
CA ASN A 184 -36.49 -9.56 -12.58
C ASN A 184 -37.81 -9.06 -13.18
N ARG A 185 -37.84 -7.87 -13.81
CA ARG A 185 -39.02 -7.40 -14.54
C ARG A 185 -39.19 -8.19 -15.85
N ILE A 186 -38.11 -8.40 -16.59
CA ILE A 186 -38.10 -9.16 -17.84
C ILE A 186 -38.52 -10.62 -17.58
N THR A 187 -37.91 -11.29 -16.60
CA THR A 187 -38.26 -12.66 -16.21
C THR A 187 -39.74 -12.78 -15.83
N ARG A 188 -40.27 -11.83 -15.05
CA ARG A 188 -41.70 -11.82 -14.71
C ARG A 188 -42.60 -11.58 -15.93
N HIS A 189 -42.17 -10.79 -16.89
CA HIS A 189 -42.94 -10.57 -18.11
C HIS A 189 -42.93 -11.82 -19.01
N ALA A 190 -41.78 -12.47 -19.16
CA ALA A 190 -41.65 -13.73 -19.90
C ALA A 190 -42.53 -14.84 -19.30
N LEU A 191 -42.49 -15.01 -17.97
CA LEU A 191 -43.35 -15.97 -17.28
C LEU A 191 -44.85 -15.66 -17.45
N LYS A 192 -45.23 -14.37 -17.45
CA LYS A 192 -46.63 -13.97 -17.72
C LYS A 192 -47.06 -14.28 -19.15
N LEU A 193 -46.16 -14.12 -20.12
CA LEU A 193 -46.43 -14.42 -21.52
C LEU A 193 -46.56 -15.93 -21.76
N GLU A 194 -45.71 -16.75 -21.12
CA GLU A 194 -45.84 -18.21 -21.12
C GLU A 194 -47.17 -18.69 -20.52
N THR A 195 -47.63 -18.07 -19.44
CA THR A 195 -48.94 -18.41 -18.85
C THR A 195 -50.14 -17.92 -19.67
N ALA A 196 -49.98 -16.86 -20.47
CA ALA A 196 -51.06 -16.36 -21.34
C ALA A 196 -51.16 -17.17 -22.64
N ALA A 197 -50.03 -17.68 -23.16
CA ALA A 197 -50.00 -18.53 -24.36
C ALA A 197 -50.57 -19.95 -24.12
N SER A 198 -50.68 -20.40 -22.87
CA SER A 198 -51.32 -21.68 -22.53
C SER A 198 -52.84 -21.64 -22.39
N ASP A 199 -53.45 -20.44 -22.35
CA ASP A 199 -54.92 -20.27 -22.21
C ASP A 199 -55.65 -20.06 -23.55
N ASP A 200 -54.93 -19.91 -24.67
CA ASP A 200 -55.49 -19.60 -26.01
C ASP A 200 -55.44 -20.80 -27.00
N THR A 201 -55.71 -22.03 -26.54
CA THR A 201 -56.01 -23.18 -27.42
C THR A 201 -57.52 -23.39 -27.53
N PRO A 202 -58.18 -23.04 -28.66
CA PRO A 202 -59.55 -23.43 -28.89
C PRO A 202 -59.60 -24.94 -29.22
N SER A 203 -60.22 -25.70 -28.31
CA SER A 203 -60.60 -27.09 -28.50
C SER A 203 -61.43 -27.25 -29.79
N MET A 204 -60.85 -27.83 -30.84
CA MET A 204 -61.64 -28.36 -31.96
C MET A 204 -62.20 -29.74 -31.57
N GLU A 205 -63.47 -29.76 -31.16
CA GLU A 205 -64.29 -30.97 -31.17
C GLU A 205 -64.66 -31.33 -32.61
N THR A 206 -64.00 -32.33 -33.18
CA THR A 206 -64.50 -33.10 -34.32
C THR A 206 -65.46 -34.18 -33.81
N VAL A 207 -66.76 -33.92 -33.87
CA VAL A 207 -67.81 -34.92 -33.68
C VAL A 207 -68.06 -35.65 -35.00
N THR A 208 -67.54 -36.87 -35.09
CA THR A 208 -67.98 -37.90 -36.05
C THR A 208 -69.27 -38.50 -35.51
N ASN A 209 -70.37 -38.38 -36.23
CA ASN A 209 -71.57 -39.20 -36.03
C ASN A 209 -71.94 -39.93 -37.32
N ILE A 210 -72.30 -41.20 -37.12
CA ILE A 210 -72.67 -42.26 -38.07
C ILE A 210 -73.94 -41.91 -38.84
#